data_AF-A0A9P3PQ99-F1
#
_entry.id   AF-A0A9P3PQ99-F1
#
_cell.length_a   1.000
_cell.length_b   1.000
_cell.length_c   1.000
_cell.angle_alpha   90.00
_cell.angle_beta   90.00
_cell.angle_gamma   90.00
#
_symmetry.space_group_name_H-M   'P 1'
#
loop_
_entity.id
_entity.type
_entity.pdbx_description
1 polymer ?
#
loop_
_entity_poly.entity_id
_entity_poly.type
_entity_poly.pdbx_seq_one_letter_code
_entity_poly.pdbx_strand_id
1 'polypeptide(L)'
;MSVLDLMKSKGIGIDRVCLLNPKARGGLSLEDGDGRLDMFLFGVVEGIPGDDPPGDRTAELRDMGFPTRHLGPVQMTTDTALGVTKLVIDDKKPLSEIPYVDFPTIRFNSRESVEMPFRYIADKGGEPLLPPGMRELLHEDFNKVFNNFC
;
A
#
# COMPACT_ATOMS: atom_id res chain seq x y z
N MET A 1 13.52 17.37 -3.76
CA MET A 1 13.21 17.07 -5.17
C MET A 1 11.81 16.50 -5.19
N SER A 2 10.88 17.11 -5.93
CA SER A 2 9.51 16.61 -6.05
C SER A 2 9.45 15.42 -7.02
N VAL A 3 8.33 14.69 -7.02
CA VAL A 3 8.08 13.64 -8.03
C VAL A 3 8.07 14.22 -9.46
N LEU A 4 7.58 15.45 -9.63
CA LEU A 4 7.53 16.13 -10.92
C LEU A 4 8.94 16.50 -11.41
N ASP A 5 9.81 16.94 -10.50
CA ASP A 5 11.21 17.20 -10.82
C ASP A 5 11.93 15.92 -11.26
N LEU A 6 11.65 14.81 -10.58
CA LEU A 6 12.19 13.50 -10.93
C LEU A 6 11.72 13.07 -12.32
N MET A 7 10.42 13.16 -12.60
CA MET A 7 9.84 12.84 -13.91
C MET A 7 10.48 13.69 -15.02
N LYS A 8 10.58 15.01 -14.78
CA LYS A 8 11.20 15.95 -15.73
C LYS A 8 12.67 15.62 -15.98
N SER A 9 13.44 15.30 -14.94
CA SER A 9 14.86 14.92 -15.09
C SER A 9 15.06 13.62 -15.88
N LYS A 10 14.06 12.74 -15.87
CA LYS A 10 14.05 11.47 -16.61
C LYS A 10 13.36 11.54 -17.97
N GLY A 11 12.77 12.69 -18.33
CA GLY A 11 11.99 12.83 -19.57
C GLY A 11 10.70 11.99 -19.59
N ILE A 12 10.13 11.67 -18.43
CA ILE A 12 8.92 10.85 -18.29
C ILE A 12 7.68 11.74 -18.28
N GLY A 13 6.74 11.48 -19.19
CA GLY A 13 5.44 12.16 -19.26
C GLY A 13 4.46 11.69 -18.18
N ILE A 14 3.49 12.54 -17.82
CA ILE A 14 2.42 12.21 -16.84
C ILE A 14 1.62 10.97 -17.27
N ASP A 15 1.38 10.81 -18.56
CA ASP A 15 0.68 9.68 -19.18
C ASP A 15 1.41 8.33 -19.02
N ARG A 16 2.69 8.37 -18.66
CA ARG A 16 3.55 7.20 -18.43
C ARG A 16 3.73 6.86 -16.95
N VAL A 17 3.06 7.58 -16.05
CA VAL A 17 3.12 7.33 -14.60
C VAL A 17 1.73 6.98 -14.08
N CYS A 18 1.55 5.78 -13.54
CA CYS A 18 0.27 5.37 -12.99
C CYS A 18 0.16 5.74 -11.50
N LEU A 19 -0.82 6.55 -11.14
CA LEU A 19 -1.17 6.85 -9.76
C LEU A 19 -2.08 5.74 -9.20
N LEU A 20 -1.58 5.04 -8.18
CA LEU A 20 -2.36 4.06 -7.44
C LEU A 20 -3.27 4.79 -6.46
N ASN A 21 -4.57 4.71 -6.72
CA ASN A 21 -5.60 5.51 -6.06
C ASN A 21 -6.81 4.61 -5.73
N PRO A 22 -7.21 4.48 -4.45
CA PRO A 22 -8.39 3.71 -4.06
C PRO A 22 -9.68 4.17 -4.73
N LYS A 23 -9.77 5.45 -5.12
CA LYS A 23 -10.93 6.03 -5.80
C LYS A 23 -10.91 5.87 -7.32
N ALA A 24 -9.93 5.16 -7.89
CA ALA A 24 -9.90 4.90 -9.34
C ALA A 24 -11.07 4.02 -9.79
N ARG A 25 -11.54 4.18 -11.03
CA ARG A 25 -12.65 3.39 -11.57
C ARG A 25 -12.26 1.95 -11.94
N GLY A 26 -11.00 1.73 -12.29
CA GLY A 26 -10.50 0.45 -12.78
C GLY A 26 -9.37 -0.08 -11.91
N GLY A 27 -9.35 -1.40 -11.70
CA GLY A 27 -8.31 -2.08 -10.96
C GLY A 27 -7.04 -2.22 -11.79
N LEU A 28 -5.90 -2.28 -11.11
CA LEU A 28 -4.63 -2.62 -11.75
C LEU A 28 -4.77 -3.99 -12.44
N SER A 29 -4.34 -4.04 -13.70
CA SER A 29 -4.51 -5.19 -14.57
C SER A 29 -3.18 -5.60 -15.19
N LEU A 30 -3.14 -6.80 -15.77
CA LEU A 30 -1.94 -7.31 -16.46
C LEU A 30 -1.54 -6.46 -17.67
N GLU A 31 -2.53 -5.84 -18.32
CA GLU A 31 -2.35 -4.93 -19.46
C GLU A 31 -1.61 -3.64 -19.08
N ASP A 32 -1.66 -3.25 -17.80
CA ASP A 32 -0.91 -2.08 -17.32
C ASP A 32 0.61 -2.34 -17.29
N GLY A 33 1.04 -3.59 -17.52
CA GLY A 33 2.44 -4.00 -17.63
C GLY A 33 2.92 -4.23 -19.07
N ASP A 34 2.33 -3.55 -20.06
CA ASP A 34 2.64 -3.65 -21.50
C ASP A 34 3.82 -2.75 -21.96
N GLY A 35 4.40 -1.96 -21.05
CA GLY A 35 5.52 -1.04 -21.32
C GLY A 35 5.11 0.41 -21.61
N ARG A 36 3.81 0.73 -21.59
CA ARG A 36 3.34 2.13 -21.72
C ARG A 36 3.58 2.96 -20.45
N LEU A 37 3.67 2.30 -19.30
CA LEU A 37 3.92 2.91 -18.00
C LEU A 37 5.37 2.66 -17.57
N ASP A 38 6.06 3.71 -17.15
CA ASP A 38 7.43 3.66 -16.62
C ASP A 38 7.46 3.60 -15.09
N MET A 39 6.44 4.16 -14.44
CA MET A 39 6.43 4.32 -12.98
C MET A 39 5.03 4.11 -12.39
N PHE A 40 5.01 3.60 -11.17
CA PHE A 40 3.84 3.57 -10.30
C PHE A 40 4.04 4.52 -9.14
N LEU A 41 3.12 5.45 -8.96
CA LEU A 41 3.12 6.43 -7.88
C LEU A 41 2.14 5.96 -6.80
N PHE A 42 2.67 5.71 -5.61
CA PHE A 42 1.90 5.29 -4.44
C PHE A 42 1.50 6.54 -3.66
N GLY A 43 0.22 6.92 -3.75
CA GLY A 43 -0.32 7.99 -2.93
C GLY A 43 -0.42 7.55 -1.47
N VAL A 44 0.00 8.41 -0.54
CA VAL A 44 -0.28 8.21 0.88
C VAL A 44 -1.70 8.70 1.14
N VAL A 45 -2.57 7.79 1.59
CA VAL A 45 -3.83 8.18 2.23
C VAL A 45 -3.51 8.25 3.72
N GLU A 46 -3.50 9.45 4.30
CA GLU A 46 -3.38 9.57 5.75
C GLU A 46 -4.65 9.03 6.38
N GLY A 47 -4.57 7.80 6.87
CA GLY A 47 -5.43 7.27 7.92
C GLY A 47 -4.55 7.04 9.14
N ILE A 48 -3.99 8.12 9.69
CA ILE A 48 -3.43 8.05 11.05
C ILE A 48 -4.64 7.88 11.98
N PRO A 49 -4.63 6.93 12.92
CA PRO A 49 -5.68 6.87 13.94
C PRO A 49 -5.80 8.23 14.65
N GLY A 50 -6.93 8.93 14.46
CA GLY A 50 -7.21 10.23 15.08
C GLY A 50 -7.49 11.41 14.13
N ASP A 51 -7.27 11.26 12.83
CA ASP A 51 -7.60 12.30 11.84
C ASP A 51 -8.99 12.01 11.22
N ASP A 52 -10.02 12.71 11.69
CA ASP A 52 -11.38 12.64 11.15
C ASP A 52 -11.83 14.03 10.65
N PRO A 53 -11.97 14.25 9.33
CA PRO A 53 -11.78 13.28 8.26
C PRO A 53 -10.31 13.11 7.86
N PRO A 54 -9.90 11.91 7.40
CA PRO A 54 -8.55 11.65 6.93
C PRO A 54 -8.15 12.62 5.81
N GLY A 55 -7.04 13.34 6.00
CA GLY A 55 -6.53 14.31 5.03
C GLY A 55 -6.20 13.65 3.67
N ASP A 56 -6.94 14.02 2.63
CA ASP A 56 -6.75 13.49 1.27
C ASP A 56 -5.57 14.16 0.55
N ARG A 57 -4.34 13.91 1.02
CA ARG A 57 -3.10 14.48 0.43
C ARG A 57 -2.78 13.94 -0.96
N THR A 58 -3.52 12.94 -1.44
CA THR A 58 -3.45 12.47 -2.83
C THR A 58 -4.35 13.28 -3.76
N ALA A 59 -5.25 14.13 -3.24
CA ALA A 59 -6.20 14.90 -4.04
C ALA A 59 -5.50 15.78 -5.09
N GLU A 60 -4.45 16.50 -4.70
CA GLU A 60 -3.68 17.35 -5.61
C GLU A 60 -3.11 16.57 -6.80
N LEU A 61 -2.66 15.33 -6.58
CA LEU A 61 -2.12 14.46 -7.63
C LEU A 61 -3.21 13.96 -8.58
N ARG A 62 -4.46 13.79 -8.12
CA ARG A 62 -5.55 13.29 -8.98
C ARG A 62 -5.91 14.28 -10.07
N ASP A 63 -5.80 15.57 -9.79
CA ASP A 63 -6.16 16.64 -10.72
C ASP A 63 -5.08 16.90 -11.78
N MET A 64 -3.94 16.20 -11.70
CA MET A 64 -2.81 16.37 -12.62
C MET A 64 -2.90 15.53 -13.90
N GLY A 65 -3.89 14.65 -14.02
CA GLY A 65 -4.12 13.86 -15.23
C GLY A 65 -3.32 12.56 -15.34
N PHE A 66 -2.74 12.05 -14.24
CA PHE A 66 -2.13 10.72 -14.23
C PHE A 66 -3.16 9.64 -14.57
N PRO A 67 -2.81 8.61 -15.37
CA PRO A 67 -3.55 7.36 -15.39
C PRO A 67 -3.72 6.81 -13.98
N THR A 68 -4.94 6.40 -13.61
CA THR A 68 -5.22 5.88 -12.26
C THR A 68 -5.66 4.43 -12.28
N ARG A 69 -5.26 3.68 -11.24
CA ARG A 69 -5.67 2.30 -10.96
C ARG A 69 -5.87 2.10 -9.46
N HIS A 70 -6.80 1.24 -9.07
CA HIS A 70 -6.93 0.79 -7.68
C HIS A 70 -6.31 -0.60 -7.49
N LEU A 71 -5.86 -0.93 -6.27
CA LEU A 71 -5.37 -2.26 -5.92
C LEU A 71 -6.43 -3.16 -5.27
N GLY A 72 -7.67 -2.67 -5.20
CA GLY A 72 -8.79 -3.34 -4.56
C GLY A 72 -9.54 -2.39 -3.62
N PRO A 73 -10.62 -2.86 -2.98
CA PRO A 73 -11.46 -2.04 -2.12
C PRO A 73 -10.89 -1.84 -0.71
N VAL A 74 -9.97 -2.72 -0.26
CA VAL A 74 -9.38 -2.67 1.09
C VAL A 74 -8.03 -1.97 1.04
N GLN A 75 -7.79 -1.06 1.98
CA GLN A 75 -6.54 -0.32 2.09
C GLN A 75 -5.37 -1.27 2.39
N MET A 76 -4.23 -1.01 1.75
CA MET A 76 -2.98 -1.73 1.95
C MET A 76 -1.93 -0.78 2.52
N THR A 77 -0.97 -1.31 3.28
CA THR A 77 0.26 -0.58 3.59
C THR A 77 1.07 -0.35 2.31
N THR A 78 1.98 0.63 2.30
CA THR A 78 2.76 0.97 1.11
C THR A 78 3.62 -0.19 0.61
N ASP A 79 4.22 -0.96 1.53
CA ASP A 79 5.01 -2.16 1.21
C ASP A 79 4.13 -3.26 0.61
N THR A 80 2.94 -3.49 1.16
CA THR A 80 1.97 -4.45 0.58
C THR A 80 1.53 -3.99 -0.81
N ALA A 81 1.19 -2.71 -0.97
CA ALA A 81 0.77 -2.14 -2.26
C ALA A 81 1.87 -2.31 -3.32
N LEU A 82 3.13 -2.08 -2.94
CA LEU A 82 4.29 -2.32 -3.80
C LEU A 82 4.42 -3.80 -4.19
N GLY A 83 4.29 -4.71 -3.22
CA GLY A 83 4.31 -6.16 -3.45
C GLY A 83 3.19 -6.61 -4.39
N VAL A 84 1.98 -6.11 -4.20
CA VAL A 84 0.83 -6.41 -5.07
C VAL A 84 1.06 -5.88 -6.48
N THR A 85 1.56 -4.66 -6.62
CA THR A 85 1.87 -4.07 -7.93
C THR A 85 2.91 -4.90 -8.66
N LYS A 86 3.97 -5.35 -7.97
CA LYS A 86 4.97 -6.26 -8.52
C LYS A 86 4.35 -7.58 -8.99
N LEU A 87 3.53 -8.22 -8.15
CA LEU A 87 2.87 -9.49 -8.50
C LEU A 87 2.00 -9.36 -9.76
N VAL A 88 1.28 -8.25 -9.90
CA VAL A 88 0.42 -8.00 -11.07
C VAL A 88 1.24 -7.71 -12.32
N ILE A 89 2.22 -6.81 -12.22
CA ILE A 89 2.93 -6.27 -13.38
C ILE A 89 4.08 -7.17 -13.83
N ASP A 90 4.92 -7.62 -12.91
CA ASP A 90 6.09 -8.44 -13.21
C ASP A 90 5.72 -9.92 -13.27
N ASP A 91 5.03 -10.42 -12.24
CA ASP A 91 4.74 -11.86 -12.09
C ASP A 91 3.44 -12.28 -12.80
N LYS A 92 2.80 -11.33 -13.50
CA LYS A 92 1.58 -11.49 -14.31
C LYS A 92 0.43 -12.18 -13.57
N LYS A 93 0.30 -11.89 -12.28
CA LYS A 93 -0.72 -12.47 -11.40
C LYS A 93 -1.87 -11.49 -11.17
N PRO A 94 -3.10 -11.76 -11.66
CA PRO A 94 -4.21 -10.83 -11.50
C PRO A 94 -4.56 -10.63 -10.03
N LEU A 95 -5.11 -9.45 -9.69
CA LEU A 95 -5.48 -9.11 -8.31
C LEU A 95 -6.35 -10.17 -7.63
N SER A 96 -7.24 -10.82 -8.37
CA SER A 96 -8.14 -11.87 -7.87
C SER A 96 -7.44 -13.16 -7.45
N GLU A 97 -6.20 -13.40 -7.90
CA GLU A 97 -5.45 -14.63 -7.60
C GLU A 97 -4.43 -14.44 -6.48
N ILE A 98 -4.16 -13.21 -6.07
CA ILE A 98 -3.22 -12.92 -4.99
C ILE A 98 -3.87 -13.37 -3.66
N PRO A 99 -3.22 -14.24 -2.87
CA PRO A 99 -3.74 -14.61 -1.57
C PRO A 99 -3.62 -13.41 -0.63
N TYR A 100 -4.72 -13.06 0.02
CA TYR A 100 -4.78 -11.93 0.94
C TYR A 100 -5.22 -12.36 2.33
N VAL A 101 -4.76 -11.63 3.33
CA VAL A 101 -5.35 -11.61 4.66
C VAL A 101 -5.81 -10.19 4.97
N ASP A 102 -7.08 -10.06 5.32
CA ASP A 102 -7.70 -8.78 5.67
C ASP A 102 -7.73 -8.64 7.18
N PHE A 103 -7.30 -7.49 7.67
CA PHE A 103 -7.36 -7.12 9.07
C PHE A 103 -6.71 -8.15 10.02
N PRO A 104 -5.46 -8.60 9.75
CA PRO A 104 -4.85 -9.66 10.54
C PRO A 104 -4.59 -9.21 11.97
N THR A 105 -4.76 -10.14 12.91
CA THR A 105 -4.33 -9.96 14.30
C THR A 105 -2.95 -10.59 14.49
N ILE A 106 -1.93 -9.75 14.68
CA ILE A 106 -0.58 -10.18 15.00
C ILE A 106 -0.52 -10.50 16.49
N ARG A 107 -0.42 -11.78 16.85
CA ARG A 107 -0.29 -12.23 18.24
C ARG A 107 1.17 -12.40 18.62
N PHE A 108 1.60 -11.79 19.73
CA PHE A 108 2.95 -11.96 20.29
C PHE A 108 2.98 -13.05 21.36
N ASN A 109 1.94 -13.11 22.20
CA ASN A 109 1.72 -14.18 23.18
C ASN A 109 0.22 -14.30 23.52
N SER A 110 -0.11 -15.04 24.58
CA SER A 110 -1.50 -15.27 25.01
C SER A 110 -2.29 -14.01 25.42
N ARG A 111 -1.60 -12.89 25.72
CA ARG A 111 -2.20 -11.65 26.22
C ARG A 111 -1.91 -10.44 25.33
N GLU A 112 -0.89 -10.52 24.48
CA GLU A 112 -0.41 -9.41 23.66
C GLU A 112 -0.68 -9.67 22.18
N SER A 113 -1.45 -8.77 21.58
CA SER A 113 -1.75 -8.80 20.14
C SER A 113 -2.12 -7.43 19.61
N VAL A 114 -1.90 -7.21 18.32
CA VAL A 114 -2.28 -5.99 17.60
C VAL A 114 -3.11 -6.37 16.37
N GLU A 115 -4.25 -5.71 16.21
CA GLU A 115 -5.04 -5.77 14.99
C GLU A 115 -4.51 -4.75 13.98
N MET A 116 -4.21 -5.20 12.77
CA MET A 116 -3.70 -4.35 11.71
C MET A 116 -4.87 -3.95 10.79
N PRO A 117 -5.29 -2.69 10.70
CA PRO A 117 -6.49 -2.29 9.96
C PRO A 117 -6.26 -2.20 8.43
N PHE A 118 -5.49 -3.14 7.86
CA PHE A 118 -5.10 -3.17 6.45
C PHE A 118 -5.17 -4.59 5.87
N ARG A 119 -5.19 -4.67 4.54
CA ARG A 119 -4.96 -5.89 3.77
C ARG A 119 -3.48 -6.14 3.58
N TYR A 120 -3.06 -7.40 3.71
CA TYR A 120 -1.70 -7.89 3.46
C TYR A 120 -1.72 -9.01 2.44
N ILE A 121 -0.60 -9.22 1.73
CA ILE A 121 -0.38 -10.46 0.99
C ILE A 121 -0.22 -11.58 2.01
N ALA A 122 -0.93 -12.69 1.82
CA ALA A 122 -0.77 -13.87 2.66
C ALA A 122 0.39 -14.74 2.16
N ASP A 123 1.17 -15.27 3.09
CA ASP A 123 2.21 -16.24 2.80
C ASP A 123 1.62 -17.65 2.57
N LYS A 124 2.49 -18.66 2.45
CA LYS A 124 2.06 -20.06 2.25
C LYS A 124 1.30 -20.64 3.45
N GLY A 125 1.48 -20.07 4.64
CA GLY A 125 0.79 -20.46 5.88
C GLY A 125 -0.53 -19.73 6.09
N GLY A 126 -0.86 -18.73 5.26
CA GLY A 126 -2.03 -17.88 5.45
C GLY A 126 -1.79 -16.70 6.40
N GLU A 127 -0.54 -16.45 6.80
CA GLU A 127 -0.15 -15.36 7.67
C GLU A 127 0.19 -14.10 6.85
N PRO A 128 0.05 -12.88 7.40
CA PRO A 128 0.41 -11.66 6.69
C PRO A 128 1.92 -11.62 6.42
N LEU A 129 2.29 -11.38 5.17
CA LEU A 129 3.67 -11.11 4.78
C LEU A 129 4.07 -9.72 5.29
N LEU A 130 4.88 -9.69 6.35
CA LEU A 130 5.40 -8.46 6.94
C LEU A 130 6.84 -8.21 6.50
N PRO A 131 7.27 -6.94 6.37
CA PRO A 131 8.68 -6.62 6.20
C PRO A 131 9.52 -7.16 7.36
N PRO A 132 10.80 -7.53 7.12
CA PRO A 132 11.72 -7.92 8.18
C PRO A 132 11.81 -6.82 9.26
N GLY A 133 11.73 -7.19 10.54
CA GLY A 133 11.79 -6.23 11.66
C GLY A 133 10.44 -5.61 12.05
N MET A 134 9.41 -5.69 11.21
CA MET A 134 8.11 -5.05 11.50
C MET A 134 7.42 -5.68 12.71
N ARG A 135 7.54 -7.00 12.86
CA ARG A 135 6.93 -7.72 13.98
C ARG A 135 7.59 -7.31 15.30
N GLU A 136 8.91 -7.16 15.30
CA GLU A 136 9.69 -6.72 16.46
C GLU A 136 9.33 -5.28 16.84
N LEU A 137 9.25 -4.37 15.86
CA LEU A 137 8.85 -2.98 16.08
C LEU A 137 7.45 -2.86 16.68
N LEU A 138 6.48 -3.65 16.19
CA LEU A 138 5.13 -3.67 16.76
C LEU A 138 5.13 -4.15 18.21
N HIS A 139 6.00 -5.10 18.56
CA HIS A 139 6.13 -5.58 19.95
C HIS A 139 6.78 -4.52 20.85
N GLU A 140 7.80 -3.83 20.36
CA GLU A 140 8.46 -2.73 21.08
C GLU A 140 7.51 -1.55 21.34
N ASP A 141 6.71 -1.16 20.34
CA ASP A 141 5.74 -0.07 20.48
C ASP A 141 4.61 -0.44 21.44
N PHE A 142 4.17 -1.69 21.46
CA PHE A 142 3.25 -2.19 22.48
C PHE A 142 3.82 -1.96 23.88
N ASN A 143 5.08 -2.31 24.12
CA ASN A 143 5.73 -2.14 25.44
C ASN A 143 5.85 -0.67 25.88
N LYS A 144 6.02 0.28 24.95
CA LYS A 144 6.08 1.72 25.27
C LYS A 144 4.75 2.25 25.79
N VAL A 145 3.63 1.76 25.25
CA VAL A 145 2.28 2.16 25.70
C VAL A 145 2.08 1.76 27.17
N PHE A 146 2.48 0.55 27.58
CA PHE A 146 2.36 0.11 28.98
C PHE A 146 3.20 0.95 29.95
N ASN A 147 4.42 1.33 29.56
CA ASN A 147 5.31 2.12 30.43
C ASN A 147 4.84 3.57 30.67
N ASN A 148 3.93 4.10 29.84
CA ASN A 148 3.38 5.45 30.02
C ASN A 148 2.11 5.49 30.91
N PHE A 149 1.63 4.34 31.40
CA PHE A 149 0.47 4.22 32.29
C PHE A 149 0.82 3.73 33.72
N CYS A 150 2.11 3.64 34.07
CA CYS A 150 2.59 3.25 35.40
C CYS A 150 3.41 4.37 36.06
#